data_AF-A0A8J6I6E1-F1
#
_entry.id   AF-A0A8J6I6E1-F1
#
_cell.length_a   1.000
_cell.length_b   1.000
_cell.length_c   1.000
_cell.angle_alpha   90.00
_cell.angle_beta   90.00
_cell.angle_gamma   90.00
#
_symmetry.space_group_name_H-M   'P 1'
#
loop_
_entity.id
_entity.type
_entity.pdbx_description
1 polymer ?
#
loop_
_entity_poly.entity_id
_entity_poly.type
_entity_poly.pdbx_seq_one_letter_code
_entity_poly.pdbx_strand_id
1 'polypeptide(L)'
;MLVLVTDTATAAVTAGLVSIGEPTGPGDIPVEVLASRVTVDGKAHGELLAPSIAASLTEAGYTPKDLTAVIAGVGPGPFTGLRVGLVTATAMGHALGIPTYG
;
A
#
# COMPACT_ATOMS: atom_id res chain seq x y z
N MET A 1 7.77 -11.90 -3.42
CA MET A 1 6.44 -11.59 -2.84
C MET A 1 5.95 -10.28 -3.42
N LEU A 2 4.68 -10.22 -3.87
CA LEU A 2 4.08 -8.97 -4.34
C LEU A 2 3.33 -8.30 -3.18
N VAL A 3 3.67 -7.05 -2.86
CA VAL A 3 3.16 -6.37 -1.66
C VAL A 3 2.59 -5.01 -2.02
N LEU A 4 1.38 -4.74 -1.52
CA LEU A 4 0.77 -3.40 -1.58
C LEU A 4 1.23 -2.59 -0.38
N VAL A 5 1.69 -1.36 -0.60
CA VAL A 5 2.07 -0.41 0.44
C VAL A 5 1.17 0.82 0.35
N THR A 6 0.59 1.22 1.47
CA THR A 6 -0.27 2.40 1.56
C THR A 6 0.21 3.32 2.67
N ASP A 7 0.17 4.62 2.43
CA ASP A 7 0.39 5.61 3.49
C ASP A 7 -0.55 6.81 3.30
N THR A 8 -1.24 7.15 4.39
CA THR A 8 -2.15 8.29 4.48
C THR A 8 -1.94 9.04 5.80
N ALA A 9 -0.80 8.84 6.47
CA ALA A 9 -0.45 9.49 7.73
C ALA A 9 -0.07 10.97 7.56
N THR A 10 -0.03 11.49 6.33
CA THR A 10 0.26 12.90 6.02
C THR A 10 -0.79 13.46 5.05
N ALA A 11 -0.55 14.65 4.50
CA ALA A 11 -1.38 15.18 3.41
C ALA A 11 -1.19 14.41 2.09
N ALA A 12 -0.14 13.59 1.98
CA ALA A 12 0.06 12.71 0.84
C ALA A 12 -0.77 11.43 0.98
N VAL A 13 -1.43 11.06 -0.11
CA VAL A 13 -2.08 9.77 -0.32
C VAL A 13 -1.16 8.94 -1.19
N THR A 14 -0.61 7.87 -0.62
CA THR A 14 0.38 7.02 -1.27
C THR A 14 -0.17 5.61 -1.46
N ALA A 15 -0.02 5.07 -2.67
CA ALA A 15 -0.22 3.66 -2.99
C ALA A 15 0.95 3.16 -3.85
N GLY A 16 1.72 2.22 -3.33
CA GLY A 16 2.86 1.60 -4.00
C GLY A 16 2.71 0.10 -4.13
N LEU A 17 3.21 -0.46 -5.22
CA LEU A 17 3.33 -1.90 -5.43
C LEU A 17 4.81 -2.26 -5.43
N VAL A 18 5.21 -3.19 -4.58
CA VAL A 18 6.61 -3.62 -4.47
C VAL A 18 6.76 -5.12 -4.64
N SER A 19 7.83 -5.53 -5.31
CA SER A 19 8.32 -6.90 -5.30
C SER A 19 9.38 -7.05 -4.22
N ILE A 20 9.22 -8.02 -3.34
CA ILE A 20 10.21 -8.41 -2.33
C ILE A 20 10.85 -9.72 -2.79
N GLY A 21 12.16 -9.71 -3.04
CA GLY A 21 12.94 -10.86 -3.45
C GLY A 21 13.34 -11.79 -2.30
N GLU A 22 14.11 -12.83 -2.62
CA GLU A 22 14.71 -13.70 -1.62
C GLU A 22 15.93 -13.04 -0.98
N PRO A 23 16.22 -13.29 0.32
CA PRO A 23 17.40 -12.74 0.97
C PRO A 23 18.70 -13.14 0.26
N THR A 24 19.55 -12.17 -0.05
CA THR A 24 20.87 -12.35 -0.69
C THR A 24 22.01 -12.38 0.33
N GLY A 25 21.73 -11.99 1.58
CA GLY A 25 22.67 -12.01 2.71
C GLY A 25 22.01 -11.53 4.01
N PRO A 26 22.75 -11.46 5.12
CA PRO A 26 22.21 -10.98 6.40
C PRO A 26 21.70 -9.54 6.28
N GLY A 27 20.38 -9.37 6.38
CA GLY A 27 19.72 -8.06 6.27
C GLY A 27 19.58 -7.52 4.85
N ASP A 28 20.01 -8.27 3.84
CA ASP A 28 19.91 -7.88 2.44
C ASP A 28 18.73 -8.61 1.79
N ILE A 29 17.62 -7.89 1.64
CA ILE A 29 16.40 -8.37 1.01
C ILE A 29 16.12 -7.41 -0.15
N PRO A 30 16.24 -7.86 -1.42
CA PRO A 30 15.96 -7.03 -2.57
C PRO A 30 14.50 -6.54 -2.56
N VAL A 31 14.30 -5.24 -2.74
CA VAL A 31 12.99 -4.64 -2.89
C VAL A 31 12.98 -3.79 -4.16
N GLU A 32 12.01 -4.07 -5.04
CA GLU A 32 11.80 -3.33 -6.29
C GLU A 32 10.43 -2.65 -6.25
N VAL A 33 10.39 -1.35 -6.60
CA VAL A 33 9.13 -0.62 -6.77
C VAL A 33 8.62 -0.84 -8.18
N LEU A 34 7.49 -1.52 -8.32
CA LEU A 34 6.88 -1.85 -9.62
C LEU A 34 5.96 -0.73 -10.12
N ALA A 35 5.26 -0.07 -9.20
CA ALA A 35 4.44 1.10 -9.48
C ALA A 35 4.28 1.92 -8.20
N SER A 36 4.14 3.24 -8.33
CA SER A 36 3.82 4.10 -7.19
C SER A 36 3.01 5.30 -7.61
N ARG A 37 2.07 5.69 -6.75
CA ARG A 37 1.25 6.88 -6.92
C ARG A 37 1.23 7.65 -5.62
N VAL A 38 1.54 8.93 -5.73
CA VAL A 38 1.53 9.89 -4.61
C VAL A 38 0.74 11.11 -5.06
N THR A 39 -0.36 11.39 -4.38
CA THR A 39 -1.15 12.62 -4.60
C THR A 39 -1.20 13.40 -3.31
N VAL A 40 -0.87 14.69 -3.35
CA VAL A 40 -0.91 15.56 -2.17
C VAL A 40 -2.25 16.28 -2.14
N ASP A 41 -3.20 15.71 -1.39
CA ASP A 41 -4.47 16.34 -1.06
C ASP A 41 -4.95 15.85 0.31
N GLY A 42 -4.78 16.72 1.31
CA GLY A 42 -5.11 16.41 2.69
C GLY A 42 -6.62 16.29 3.01
N LYS A 43 -7.51 16.49 2.03
CA LYS A 43 -8.97 16.36 2.19
C LYS A 43 -9.54 15.18 1.42
N ALA A 44 -8.81 14.64 0.45
CA ALA A 44 -9.32 13.64 -0.48
C ALA A 44 -8.76 12.22 -0.22
N HIS A 45 -8.25 11.91 0.98
CA HIS A 45 -7.72 10.57 1.31
C HIS A 45 -8.70 9.44 0.96
N GLY A 46 -9.98 9.59 1.31
CA GLY A 46 -11.00 8.58 1.09
C GLY A 46 -11.34 8.36 -0.39
N GLU A 47 -11.27 9.42 -1.20
CA GLU A 47 -11.60 9.35 -2.63
C GLU A 47 -10.39 8.94 -3.47
N LEU A 48 -9.17 9.24 -3.03
CA LEU A 48 -7.95 9.01 -3.80
C LEU A 48 -7.31 7.65 -3.57
N LEU A 49 -7.41 7.07 -2.37
CA LEU A 49 -6.62 5.88 -2.04
C LEU A 49 -7.00 4.66 -2.88
N ALA A 50 -8.28 4.28 -2.93
CA ALA A 50 -8.71 3.09 -3.66
C ALA A 50 -8.46 3.20 -5.19
N PRO A 51 -8.75 4.34 -5.86
CA PRO A 51 -8.35 4.53 -7.25
C PRO A 51 -6.83 4.49 -7.47
N SER A 52 -6.05 5.03 -6.54
CA SER A 52 -4.58 4.97 -6.63
C SER A 52 -4.07 3.54 -6.55
N ILE A 53 -4.63 2.71 -5.66
CA ILE A 53 -4.31 1.27 -5.56
C ILE A 53 -4.64 0.56 -6.88
N ALA A 54 -5.85 0.76 -7.41
CA ALA A 54 -6.29 0.12 -8.65
C ALA A 54 -5.42 0.52 -9.84
N ALA A 55 -5.05 1.79 -9.93
CA ALA A 55 -4.19 2.31 -10.98
C ALA A 55 -2.75 1.79 -10.87
N SER A 56 -2.17 1.70 -9.66
CA SER A 56 -0.84 1.11 -9.44
C SER A 56 -0.79 -0.37 -9.81
N LEU A 57 -1.83 -1.15 -9.48
CA LEU A 57 -1.94 -2.55 -9.91
C LEU A 57 -2.03 -2.68 -11.44
N THR A 58 -2.88 -1.87 -12.06
CA THR A 58 -3.07 -1.87 -13.52
C THR A 58 -1.79 -1.51 -14.26
N GLU A 59 -1.08 -0.47 -13.81
CA GLU A 59 0.19 -0.01 -14.39
C GLU A 59 1.27 -1.10 -14.34
N ALA A 60 1.35 -1.84 -13.23
CA ALA A 60 2.29 -2.94 -13.07
C ALA A 60 1.81 -4.27 -13.69
N GLY A 61 0.60 -4.31 -14.28
CA GLY A 61 0.05 -5.51 -14.92
C GLY A 61 -0.43 -6.61 -13.95
N TYR A 62 -0.80 -6.24 -12.72
CA TYR A 62 -1.27 -7.16 -11.70
C TYR A 62 -2.74 -6.93 -11.34
N THR A 63 -3.33 -7.92 -10.68
CA THR A 63 -4.65 -7.87 -10.08
C THR A 63 -4.55 -7.90 -8.55
N PRO A 64 -5.61 -7.52 -7.81
CA PRO A 64 -5.60 -7.64 -6.35
C PRO A 64 -5.32 -9.07 -5.84
N LYS A 65 -5.64 -10.11 -6.63
CA LYS A 65 -5.43 -11.52 -6.26
C LYS A 65 -3.95 -11.95 -6.32
N ASP A 66 -3.11 -11.17 -6.99
CA ASP A 66 -1.67 -11.45 -7.07
C ASP A 66 -0.91 -10.95 -5.83
N LEU A 67 -1.57 -10.11 -5.01
CA LEU A 67 -0.99 -9.59 -3.77
C LEU A 67 -0.80 -10.72 -2.75
N THR A 68 0.33 -10.66 -2.06
CA THR A 68 0.70 -11.63 -1.01
C THR A 68 0.73 -11.02 0.38
N ALA A 69 0.75 -9.68 0.48
CA ALA A 69 0.61 -8.93 1.72
C ALA A 69 0.17 -7.49 1.46
N VAL A 70 -0.33 -6.83 2.50
CA VAL A 70 -0.58 -5.39 2.52
C VAL A 70 0.17 -4.74 3.67
N ILE A 71 0.76 -3.56 3.44
CA ILE A 71 1.45 -2.75 4.44
C ILE A 71 0.75 -1.38 4.50
N ALA A 72 0.48 -0.89 5.71
CA ALA A 72 -0.10 0.44 5.93
C ALA A 72 0.78 1.24 6.89
N GLY A 73 1.06 2.50 6.57
CA GLY A 73 1.71 3.41 7.51
C GLY A 73 0.86 3.61 8.77
N VAL A 74 1.43 3.30 9.94
CA VAL A 74 0.77 3.43 11.26
C VAL A 74 0.85 4.83 11.88
N GLY A 75 1.52 5.78 11.22
CA GLY A 75 1.68 7.15 11.69
C GLY A 75 2.90 7.36 12.60
N PRO A 76 2.93 8.43 13.41
CA PRO A 76 1.80 9.31 13.77
C PRO A 76 1.28 10.17 12.60
N GLY A 77 0.04 10.64 12.70
CA GLY A 77 -0.60 11.44 11.65
C GLY A 77 -1.99 11.96 12.04
N PRO A 78 -2.63 12.80 11.22
CA PRO A 78 -3.98 13.28 11.46
C PRO A 78 -4.97 12.11 11.43
N PHE A 79 -5.86 12.08 12.43
CA PHE A 79 -6.76 10.96 12.69
C PHE A 79 -7.58 10.51 11.48
N THR A 80 -8.13 11.45 10.72
CA THR A 80 -8.97 11.17 9.55
C THR A 80 -8.17 10.48 8.46
N GLY A 81 -7.04 11.07 8.03
CA GLY A 81 -6.19 10.49 6.99
C GLY A 81 -5.66 9.12 7.37
N LEU A 82 -5.11 8.99 8.58
CA LEU A 82 -4.52 7.73 9.06
C LEU A 82 -5.51 6.57 9.05
N ARG A 83 -6.76 6.80 9.49
CA ARG A 83 -7.78 5.74 9.51
C ARG A 83 -8.19 5.28 8.12
N VAL A 84 -8.16 6.16 7.11
CA VAL A 84 -8.46 5.73 5.72
C VAL A 84 -7.47 4.66 5.27
N GLY A 85 -6.17 4.89 5.45
CA GLY A 85 -5.12 3.94 5.08
C GLY A 85 -5.23 2.63 5.84
N LEU A 86 -5.29 2.68 7.18
CA LEU A 86 -5.36 1.49 8.03
C LEU A 86 -6.60 0.63 7.75
N VAL A 87 -7.78 1.25 7.61
CA VAL A 87 -9.03 0.52 7.34
C VAL A 87 -9.01 -0.08 5.94
N THR A 88 -8.52 0.67 4.93
CA THR A 88 -8.42 0.17 3.55
C THR A 88 -7.51 -1.05 3.49
N ALA A 89 -6.32 -0.96 4.09
CA ALA A 89 -5.36 -2.06 4.12
C ALA A 89 -5.91 -3.29 4.84
N THR A 90 -6.51 -3.10 6.02
CA THR A 90 -7.12 -4.19 6.80
C THR A 90 -8.27 -4.84 6.03
N ALA A 91 -9.13 -4.04 5.38
CA ALA A 91 -10.24 -4.56 4.58
C ALA A 91 -9.74 -5.37 3.38
N MET A 92 -8.70 -4.90 2.68
CA MET A 92 -8.08 -5.64 1.57
C MET A 92 -7.44 -6.95 2.05
N GLY A 93 -6.66 -6.90 3.13
CA GLY A 93 -6.04 -8.10 3.71
C GLY A 93 -7.08 -9.15 4.10
N HIS A 94 -8.17 -8.73 4.74
CA HIS A 94 -9.27 -9.62 5.08
C HIS A 94 -9.98 -10.17 3.84
N ALA A 95 -10.31 -9.33 2.86
CA ALA A 95 -11.01 -9.76 1.64
C ALA A 95 -10.18 -10.73 0.78
N LEU A 96 -8.86 -10.58 0.80
CA LEU A 96 -7.92 -11.41 0.02
C LEU A 96 -7.36 -12.60 0.81
N GLY A 97 -7.59 -12.66 2.13
CA GLY A 97 -7.03 -13.69 2.99
C GLY A 97 -5.50 -13.62 3.13
N ILE A 98 -4.93 -12.41 3.05
CA ILE A 98 -3.47 -12.18 3.09
C ILE A 98 -3.07 -11.38 4.32
N PRO A 99 -1.83 -11.54 4.83
CA PRO A 99 -1.35 -10.80 5.99
C PRO A 99 -1.35 -9.28 5.74
N THR A 100 -1.65 -8.54 6.81
CA THR A 100 -1.58 -7.06 6.84
C THR A 100 -0.61 -6.63 7.92
N TYR A 101 0.27 -5.68 7.59
CA TYR A 101 1.27 -5.13 8.48
C TYR A 101 1.08 -3.62 8.64
N GLY A 102 1.49 -3.12 9.80
CA GLY A 102 1.51 -1.71 10.17
C GLY A 102 2.92 -1.22 10.43
#